data_AF-R7Z289-F1
#
_entry.id   AF-R7Z289-F1
#
_cell.length_a   1.000
_cell.length_b   1.000
_cell.length_c   1.000
_cell.angle_alpha   90.00
_cell.angle_beta   90.00
_cell.angle_gamma   90.00
#
_symmetry.space_group_name_H-M   'P 1'
#
loop_
_entity.id
_entity.type
_entity.pdbx_description
1 polymer ?
#
loop_
_entity_poly.entity_id
_entity_poly.type
_entity_poly.pdbx_seq_one_letter_code
_entity_poly.pdbx_strand_id
1 'polypeptide(L)'
;MKEEEETAMSTMTPHKHLDAHERPPEAIRNIYKKYQKMKREALTLDRAIVDGPSEAPSDALRVVRRFDFEELRPTFDAFTGPSRPSDHENLQDTLPVYEHPDIPGLQLIPNLLPPSVQITLLDRLLHRDLSNPTHKTNIHTHYNIPYPSSSMSFFSVPASPEQTFTPLDPHLHKPLTLASFFQKKLRWMTLGGQYDWTAKAYPAAPPPPFPADIAALLTDLFPETKPESAILNFYAPGDTLSMHRDVAESCGKGLVSISLGCDGIFVIGVEGKAKGECRTVVVRLRSGDAVYMIGESRFAWHGVPQIVAGTCPEFLRDWPAGSREKGEEVQADEDGTGGGEDPYERWRSWMAGKRINLNVRQMFE
;
A
#
# COMPACT_ATOMS: atom_id res chain seq x y z
N MET A 1 -42.93 14.73 32.96
CA MET A 1 -42.55 13.32 32.71
C MET A 1 -43.02 13.02 31.30
N LYS A 2 -42.06 12.82 30.38
CA LYS A 2 -42.16 12.93 28.90
C LYS A 2 -42.20 14.38 28.42
N GLU A 3 -41.30 14.91 27.60
CA GLU A 3 -40.24 14.33 26.76
C GLU A 3 -39.06 15.32 26.70
N GLU A 4 -37.94 14.92 27.28
CA GLU A 4 -36.60 15.33 26.86
C GLU A 4 -36.21 14.41 25.69
N GLU A 5 -36.41 14.84 24.45
CA GLU A 5 -35.80 14.17 23.28
C GLU A 5 -35.88 15.03 22.01
N GLU A 6 -35.38 16.27 22.08
CA GLU A 6 -35.25 17.09 20.87
C GLU A 6 -33.97 17.95 20.95
N THR A 7 -32.83 17.31 21.14
CA THR A 7 -31.52 18.00 21.05
C THR A 7 -30.39 17.06 20.66
N ALA A 8 -30.35 16.63 19.38
CA ALA A 8 -29.10 16.22 18.71
C ALA A 8 -29.33 15.90 17.22
N MET A 9 -29.73 16.89 16.42
CA MET A 9 -29.54 16.80 14.97
C MET A 9 -29.24 18.18 14.43
N SER A 10 -28.25 18.24 13.55
CA SER A 10 -27.72 19.46 12.91
C SER A 10 -26.61 20.18 13.68
N THR A 11 -25.37 19.81 13.37
CA THR A 11 -24.38 20.72 12.77
C THR A 11 -23.17 19.90 12.28
N MET A 12 -23.35 19.14 11.19
CA MET A 12 -22.19 18.78 10.37
C MET A 12 -21.66 20.09 9.79
N THR A 13 -20.44 20.44 10.18
CA THR A 13 -19.71 21.57 9.62
C THR A 13 -19.55 21.32 8.11
N PRO A 14 -19.85 22.31 7.24
CA PRO A 14 -19.69 22.13 5.81
C PRO A 14 -18.23 21.76 5.53
N HIS A 15 -18.01 20.66 4.80
CA HIS A 15 -16.69 20.26 4.33
C HIS A 15 -16.00 21.49 3.75
N LYS A 16 -14.93 21.95 4.41
CA LYS A 16 -13.99 22.88 3.79
C LYS A 16 -13.64 22.25 2.45
N HIS A 17 -13.85 22.96 1.36
CA HIS A 17 -13.45 22.51 0.03
C HIS A 17 -11.91 22.46 0.00
N LEU A 18 -11.34 21.32 0.41
CA LEU A 18 -9.89 21.12 0.44
C LEU A 18 -9.39 20.96 -0.99
N ASP A 19 -8.31 21.66 -1.32
CA ASP A 19 -7.75 21.67 -2.67
C ASP A 19 -6.55 20.71 -2.78
N ALA A 20 -6.60 19.78 -3.73
CA ALA A 20 -5.50 18.87 -4.05
C ALA A 20 -4.25 19.58 -4.62
N HIS A 21 -4.32 20.88 -4.92
CA HIS A 21 -3.21 21.73 -5.36
C HIS A 21 -2.65 22.61 -4.24
N GLU A 22 -3.24 22.59 -3.05
CA GLU A 22 -2.76 23.37 -1.91
C GLU A 22 -1.32 22.97 -1.54
N ARG A 23 -0.55 23.92 -1.01
CA ARG A 23 0.81 23.66 -0.54
C ARG A 23 0.79 23.27 0.94
N PRO A 24 1.60 22.29 1.35
CA PRO A 24 1.71 21.95 2.76
C PRO A 24 2.28 23.14 3.57
N PRO A 25 1.83 23.34 4.82
CA PRO A 25 2.43 24.26 5.76
C PRO A 25 3.95 24.07 5.85
N GLU A 26 4.67 25.19 5.96
CA GLU A 26 6.14 25.18 5.93
C GLU A 26 6.74 24.34 7.06
N ALA A 27 6.13 24.38 8.25
CA ALA A 27 6.54 23.56 9.39
C ALA A 27 6.54 22.06 9.06
N ILE A 28 5.44 21.55 8.50
CA ILE A 28 5.29 20.14 8.11
C ILE A 28 6.30 19.80 7.00
N ARG A 29 6.45 20.69 6.01
CA ARG A 29 7.41 20.53 4.90
C ARG A 29 8.86 20.46 5.39
N ASN A 30 9.22 21.21 6.43
CA ASN A 30 10.56 21.20 6.99
C ASN A 30 10.86 19.89 7.72
N ILE A 31 9.89 19.31 8.42
CA ILE A 31 10.00 17.96 9.00
C ILE A 31 10.20 16.92 7.90
N TYR A 32 9.40 16.95 6.83
CA TYR A 32 9.60 16.06 5.68
C TYR A 32 11.02 16.15 5.12
N LYS A 33 11.53 17.37 4.87
CA LYS A 33 12.88 17.58 4.34
C LYS A 33 13.99 17.14 5.30
N LYS A 34 13.76 17.23 6.62
CA LYS A 34 14.69 16.70 7.64
C LYS A 34 14.90 15.21 7.42
N TYR A 35 13.80 14.44 7.37
CA TYR A 35 13.86 12.98 7.21
C TYR A 35 14.30 12.54 5.82
N GLN A 36 13.98 13.30 4.77
CA GLN A 36 14.44 13.02 3.41
C GLN A 36 15.98 13.09 3.28
N LYS A 37 16.63 13.90 4.11
CA LYS A 37 18.10 14.08 4.12
C LYS A 37 18.78 13.25 5.20
N MET A 38 18.02 12.60 6.06
CA MET A 38 18.56 11.89 7.22
C MET A 38 19.22 10.58 6.78
N LYS A 39 20.47 10.37 7.20
CA LYS A 39 21.17 9.12 6.92
C LYS A 39 20.52 7.95 7.65
N ARG A 40 20.62 6.76 7.07
CA ARG A 40 20.02 5.52 7.60
C ARG A 40 20.44 5.25 9.05
N GLU A 41 21.70 5.42 9.38
CA GLU A 41 22.23 5.14 10.71
C GLU A 41 21.63 6.09 11.77
N ALA A 42 21.30 7.32 11.36
CA ALA A 42 20.65 8.30 12.22
C ALA A 42 19.15 8.02 12.39
N LEU A 43 18.47 7.43 11.39
CA LEU A 43 17.06 7.05 11.52
C LEU A 43 16.86 6.03 12.66
N THR A 44 17.69 4.99 12.71
CA THR A 44 17.60 3.94 13.75
C THR A 44 17.80 4.49 15.17
N LEU A 45 18.47 5.63 15.31
CA LEU A 45 18.77 6.24 16.60
C LEU A 45 17.81 7.41 16.96
N ASP A 46 16.95 7.84 16.03
CA ASP A 46 16.06 8.99 16.23
C ASP A 46 14.81 8.56 17.02
N ARG A 47 14.80 8.87 18.32
CA ARG A 47 13.69 8.59 19.24
C ARG A 47 12.41 9.37 18.94
N ALA A 48 12.44 10.34 18.03
CA ALA A 48 11.24 11.04 17.57
C ALA A 48 10.45 10.24 16.52
N ILE A 49 11.04 9.17 15.96
CA ILE A 49 10.33 8.26 15.06
C ILE A 49 9.52 7.29 15.91
N VAL A 50 8.21 7.23 15.65
CA VAL A 50 7.34 6.18 16.18
C VAL A 50 7.69 4.88 15.47
N ASP A 51 8.33 3.95 16.18
CA ASP A 51 8.84 2.69 15.63
C ASP A 51 8.22 1.44 16.30
N GLY A 52 6.88 1.43 16.38
CA GLY A 52 6.12 0.36 17.03
C GLY A 52 6.16 0.43 18.58
N PRO A 53 5.41 -0.45 19.27
CA PRO A 53 5.17 -0.33 20.71
C PRO A 53 6.33 -0.77 21.61
N SER A 54 7.27 -1.57 21.11
CA SER A 54 8.44 -2.02 21.89
C SER A 54 9.53 -0.95 22.03
N GLU A 55 9.51 0.08 21.16
CA GLU A 55 10.54 1.12 21.09
C GLU A 55 9.99 2.54 21.30
N ALA A 56 8.67 2.73 21.22
CA ALA A 56 8.03 4.00 21.55
C ALA A 56 8.09 4.28 23.07
N PRO A 57 8.33 5.53 23.51
CA PRO A 57 8.09 5.92 24.89
C PRO A 57 6.65 5.59 25.30
N SER A 58 6.41 5.11 26.53
CA SER A 58 5.10 4.63 27.00
C SER A 58 3.95 5.63 26.82
N ASP A 59 4.26 6.92 26.66
CA ASP A 59 3.30 8.01 26.63
C ASP A 59 2.99 8.50 25.20
N ALA A 60 3.64 7.95 24.17
CA ALA A 60 3.52 8.45 22.79
C ALA A 60 2.33 7.84 22.00
N LEU A 61 1.81 6.70 22.42
CA LEU A 61 0.75 5.98 21.71
C LEU A 61 -0.33 5.49 22.67
N ARG A 62 -1.61 5.70 22.33
CA ARG A 62 -2.74 5.11 23.05
C ARG A 62 -3.28 3.90 22.30
N VAL A 63 -3.62 2.82 23.01
CA VAL A 63 -4.37 1.72 22.40
C VAL A 63 -5.83 2.12 22.28
N VAL A 64 -6.37 2.17 21.07
CA VAL A 64 -7.77 2.58 20.80
C VAL A 64 -8.71 1.41 20.55
N ARG A 65 -8.18 0.30 20.04
CA ARG A 65 -8.90 -0.98 19.89
C ARG A 65 -7.92 -2.14 19.83
N ARG A 66 -8.43 -3.36 19.81
CA ARG A 66 -7.66 -4.58 19.58
C ARG A 66 -8.35 -5.40 18.50
N PHE A 67 -7.57 -6.02 17.62
CA PHE A 67 -8.06 -7.17 16.86
C PHE A 67 -7.92 -8.42 17.71
N ASP A 68 -8.88 -9.33 17.57
CA ASP A 68 -8.77 -10.70 18.04
C ASP A 68 -8.27 -11.56 16.87
N PHE A 69 -7.13 -12.22 17.04
CA PHE A 69 -6.59 -13.05 15.96
C PHE A 69 -7.39 -14.34 15.75
N GLU A 70 -8.12 -14.82 16.75
CA GLU A 70 -9.05 -15.93 16.55
C GLU A 70 -10.20 -15.54 15.61
N GLU A 71 -10.62 -14.27 15.64
CA GLU A 71 -11.63 -13.73 14.71
C GLU A 71 -11.05 -13.47 13.31
N LEU A 72 -9.76 -13.11 13.20
CA LEU A 72 -9.10 -12.87 11.91
C LEU A 72 -8.61 -14.13 11.21
N ARG A 73 -8.36 -15.22 11.94
CA ARG A 73 -7.83 -16.47 11.39
C ARG A 73 -8.66 -17.01 10.21
N PRO A 74 -10.01 -17.11 10.29
CA PRO A 74 -10.81 -17.55 9.16
C PRO A 74 -10.66 -16.68 7.92
N THR A 75 -10.56 -15.35 8.09
CA THR A 75 -10.30 -14.40 6.99
C THR A 75 -8.94 -14.67 6.35
N PHE A 76 -7.89 -14.86 7.15
CA PHE A 76 -6.55 -15.12 6.63
C PHE A 76 -6.45 -16.48 5.96
N ASP A 77 -6.98 -17.55 6.56
CA ASP A 77 -6.99 -18.89 5.98
C ASP A 77 -7.79 -18.93 4.66
N ALA A 78 -8.94 -18.24 4.60
CA ALA A 78 -9.70 -18.10 3.36
C ALA A 78 -8.93 -17.31 2.28
N PHE A 79 -8.15 -16.32 2.69
CA PHE A 79 -7.34 -15.52 1.79
C PHE A 79 -6.11 -16.28 1.28
N THR A 80 -5.38 -17.00 2.14
CA THR A 80 -4.18 -17.75 1.77
C THR A 80 -4.51 -19.05 1.03
N GLY A 81 -5.64 -19.67 1.36
CA GLY A 81 -6.06 -20.95 0.80
C GLY A 81 -5.34 -22.14 1.45
N PRO A 82 -5.77 -23.38 1.15
CA PRO A 82 -5.29 -24.59 1.82
C PRO A 82 -3.86 -25.00 1.44
N SER A 83 -3.31 -24.43 0.36
CA SER A 83 -1.97 -24.76 -0.12
C SER A 83 -0.90 -24.20 0.81
N ARG A 84 -1.06 -22.96 1.29
CA ARG A 84 -0.02 -22.28 2.07
C ARG A 84 -0.17 -22.63 3.55
N PRO A 85 0.89 -23.12 4.23
CA PRO A 85 0.83 -23.42 5.66
C PRO A 85 0.44 -22.18 6.47
N SER A 86 -0.49 -22.35 7.41
CA SER A 86 -0.83 -21.29 8.36
C SER A 86 0.37 -21.03 9.26
N ASP A 87 0.94 -19.83 9.17
CA ASP A 87 1.98 -19.33 10.07
C ASP A 87 1.38 -18.49 11.21
N HIS A 88 0.05 -18.57 11.38
CA HIS A 88 -0.72 -17.80 12.35
C HIS A 88 -0.68 -18.42 13.76
N GLU A 89 -0.18 -19.65 13.94
CA GLU A 89 -0.14 -20.35 15.24
C GLU A 89 0.73 -19.64 16.31
N ASN A 90 1.66 -18.77 15.89
CA ASN A 90 2.54 -18.01 16.79
C ASN A 90 2.10 -16.55 17.01
N LEU A 91 0.90 -16.17 16.55
CA LEU A 91 0.38 -14.83 16.77
C LEU A 91 -0.08 -14.67 18.22
N GLN A 92 0.08 -13.47 18.78
CA GLN A 92 -0.52 -13.14 20.07
C GLN A 92 -2.04 -13.24 19.96
N ASP A 93 -2.76 -13.56 21.05
CA ASP A 93 -4.23 -13.65 21.02
C ASP A 93 -4.90 -12.34 20.53
N THR A 94 -4.27 -11.19 20.81
CA THR A 94 -4.82 -9.88 20.39
C THR A 94 -3.75 -8.98 19.77
N LEU A 95 -4.13 -8.23 18.74
CA LEU A 95 -3.30 -7.19 18.12
C LEU A 95 -3.76 -5.80 18.54
N PRO A 96 -2.96 -5.02 19.29
CA PRO A 96 -3.31 -3.65 19.63
C PRO A 96 -3.27 -2.72 18.40
N VAL A 97 -4.29 -1.87 18.29
CA VAL A 97 -4.34 -0.74 17.37
C VAL A 97 -4.02 0.52 18.14
N TYR A 98 -2.98 1.22 17.70
CA TYR A 98 -2.49 2.41 18.36
C TYR A 98 -2.99 3.66 17.68
N GLU A 99 -3.12 4.75 18.43
CA GLU A 99 -3.33 6.09 17.88
C GLU A 99 -2.35 7.06 18.53
N HIS A 100 -1.81 7.97 17.72
CA HIS A 100 -0.95 9.02 18.23
C HIS A 100 -1.79 10.23 18.66
N PRO A 101 -1.67 10.74 19.89
CA PRO A 101 -2.53 11.81 20.42
C PRO A 101 -2.44 13.11 19.63
N ASP A 102 -1.27 13.41 19.05
CA ASP A 102 -1.10 14.60 18.22
C ASP A 102 -1.83 14.54 16.88
N ILE A 103 -2.21 13.35 16.38
CA ILE A 103 -2.92 13.17 15.10
C ILE A 103 -4.16 12.30 15.35
N PRO A 104 -5.25 12.85 15.91
CA PRO A 104 -6.48 12.11 16.14
C PRO A 104 -7.00 11.41 14.87
N GLY A 105 -7.42 10.15 15.02
CA GLY A 105 -7.87 9.30 13.93
C GLY A 105 -6.76 8.61 13.14
N LEU A 106 -5.47 8.86 13.41
CA LEU A 106 -4.36 8.11 12.82
C LEU A 106 -4.18 6.80 13.56
N GLN A 107 -4.77 5.73 13.05
CA GLN A 107 -4.59 4.39 13.61
C GLN A 107 -3.37 3.70 13.00
N LEU A 108 -2.47 3.21 13.85
CA LEU A 108 -1.29 2.43 13.50
C LEU A 108 -1.51 0.99 13.95
N ILE A 109 -1.32 0.04 13.03
CA ILE A 109 -1.58 -1.38 13.26
C ILE A 109 -0.31 -2.15 12.85
N PRO A 110 0.67 -2.25 13.77
CA PRO A 110 1.94 -2.93 13.48
C PRO A 110 1.70 -4.42 13.25
N ASN A 111 2.40 -5.02 12.28
CA ASN A 111 2.37 -6.46 12.00
C ASN A 111 0.94 -7.03 11.84
N LEU A 112 0.06 -6.30 11.14
CA LEU A 112 -1.31 -6.73 10.88
C LEU A 112 -1.36 -7.98 10.01
N LEU A 113 -0.55 -8.00 8.94
CA LEU A 113 -0.55 -9.11 7.97
C LEU A 113 0.55 -10.11 8.30
N PRO A 114 0.21 -11.38 8.58
CA PRO A 114 1.21 -12.44 8.74
C PRO A 114 2.00 -12.72 7.44
N PRO A 115 3.19 -13.34 7.51
CA PRO A 115 4.05 -13.56 6.35
C PRO A 115 3.34 -14.29 5.18
N SER A 116 2.58 -15.35 5.46
CA SER A 116 1.81 -16.08 4.45
C SER A 116 0.80 -15.20 3.71
N VAL A 117 0.07 -14.34 4.42
CA VAL A 117 -0.88 -13.37 3.85
C VAL A 117 -0.16 -12.32 3.01
N GLN A 118 1.00 -11.83 3.47
CA GLN A 118 1.82 -10.88 2.73
C GLN A 118 2.29 -11.46 1.38
N ILE A 119 2.76 -12.71 1.36
CA ILE A 119 3.19 -13.38 0.12
C ILE A 119 1.99 -13.56 -0.82
N THR A 120 0.88 -14.12 -0.32
CA THR A 120 -0.32 -14.34 -1.16
C THR A 120 -0.87 -13.01 -1.70
N LEU A 121 -0.82 -11.93 -0.93
CA LEU A 121 -1.22 -10.61 -1.39
C LEU A 121 -0.29 -10.12 -2.51
N LEU A 122 1.03 -10.28 -2.40
CA LEU A 122 1.96 -9.96 -3.49
C LEU A 122 1.71 -10.80 -4.74
N ASP A 123 1.46 -12.11 -4.58
CA ASP A 123 1.19 -13.01 -5.68
C ASP A 123 -0.06 -12.55 -6.46
N ARG A 124 -1.15 -12.25 -5.77
CA ARG A 124 -2.38 -11.75 -6.39
C ARG A 124 -2.16 -10.40 -7.07
N LEU A 125 -1.54 -9.45 -6.37
CA LEU A 125 -1.34 -8.10 -6.89
C LEU A 125 -0.40 -8.05 -8.09
N LEU A 126 0.67 -8.85 -8.11
CA LEU A 126 1.76 -8.71 -9.07
C LEU A 126 1.86 -9.83 -10.09
N HIS A 127 1.38 -11.04 -9.78
CA HIS A 127 1.26 -12.07 -10.79
C HIS A 127 -0.04 -11.93 -11.58
N ARG A 128 -1.19 -11.79 -10.88
CA ARG A 128 -2.51 -11.72 -11.51
C ARG A 128 -2.90 -10.30 -11.90
N ASP A 129 -2.97 -9.38 -10.93
CA ASP A 129 -3.63 -8.08 -11.16
C ASP A 129 -2.77 -7.13 -12.01
N LEU A 130 -1.45 -7.09 -11.81
CA LEU A 130 -0.55 -6.32 -12.69
C LEU A 130 -0.59 -6.80 -14.15
N SER A 131 -0.88 -8.07 -14.38
CA SER A 131 -0.99 -8.68 -15.71
C SER A 131 -2.39 -8.53 -16.32
N ASN A 132 -3.32 -7.85 -15.64
CA ASN A 132 -4.66 -7.57 -16.13
C ASN A 132 -4.72 -6.17 -16.77
N PRO A 133 -5.08 -6.05 -18.07
CA PRO A 133 -5.13 -4.76 -18.78
C PRO A 133 -6.23 -3.81 -18.30
N THR A 134 -7.17 -4.27 -17.48
CA THR A 134 -8.19 -3.40 -16.89
C THR A 134 -7.65 -2.52 -15.76
N HIS A 135 -6.50 -2.87 -15.19
CA HIS A 135 -5.82 -2.10 -14.14
C HIS A 135 -4.77 -1.19 -14.77
N LYS A 136 -4.93 0.12 -14.60
CA LYS A 136 -3.99 1.10 -15.16
C LYS A 136 -2.71 1.16 -14.33
N THR A 137 -1.64 1.53 -15.01
CA THR A 137 -0.32 1.80 -14.43
C THR A 137 0.23 3.09 -15.01
N ASN A 138 1.28 3.63 -14.41
CA ASN A 138 1.99 4.80 -14.92
C ASN A 138 2.61 4.60 -16.32
N ILE A 139 2.69 3.36 -16.80
CA ILE A 139 3.26 3.03 -18.11
C ILE A 139 2.27 3.33 -19.24
N HIS A 140 0.96 3.19 -18.99
CA HIS A 140 -0.09 3.43 -19.98
C HIS A 140 -0.10 4.86 -20.53
N THR A 141 0.44 5.82 -19.77
CA THR A 141 0.53 7.22 -20.20
C THR A 141 1.42 7.41 -21.42
N HIS A 142 2.41 6.52 -21.62
CA HIS A 142 3.47 6.73 -22.60
C HIS A 142 3.77 5.51 -23.48
N TYR A 143 3.21 4.34 -23.18
CA TYR A 143 3.54 3.09 -23.85
C TYR A 143 2.29 2.23 -24.10
N ASN A 144 2.28 1.50 -25.22
CA ASN A 144 1.48 0.30 -25.38
C ASN A 144 2.17 -0.84 -24.62
N ILE A 145 1.37 -1.60 -23.86
CA ILE A 145 1.86 -2.67 -22.99
C ILE A 145 1.57 -4.03 -23.65
N PRO A 146 2.60 -4.86 -23.91
CA PRO A 146 2.42 -6.21 -24.43
C PRO A 146 2.03 -7.16 -23.29
N TYR A 147 0.76 -7.12 -22.90
CA TYR A 147 0.24 -7.99 -21.85
C TYR A 147 0.44 -9.47 -22.20
N PRO A 148 0.81 -10.32 -21.22
CA PRO A 148 0.89 -11.75 -21.44
C PRO A 148 -0.51 -12.34 -21.68
N SER A 149 -0.57 -13.61 -22.09
CA SER A 149 -1.85 -14.30 -22.28
C SER A 149 -2.67 -14.34 -20.98
N SER A 150 -3.99 -14.48 -21.12
CA SER A 150 -4.90 -14.51 -19.98
C SER A 150 -4.52 -15.62 -19.00
N SER A 151 -4.14 -15.24 -17.77
CA SER A 151 -3.63 -16.06 -16.64
C SER A 151 -2.12 -16.05 -16.41
N MET A 152 -1.31 -15.62 -17.38
CA MET A 152 0.15 -15.56 -17.21
C MET A 152 0.60 -14.29 -16.47
N SER A 153 1.67 -14.42 -15.68
CA SER A 153 2.32 -13.28 -15.03
C SER A 153 3.32 -12.58 -15.96
N PHE A 154 3.44 -11.26 -15.87
CA PHE A 154 4.61 -10.57 -16.43
C PHE A 154 5.95 -11.14 -15.94
N PHE A 155 6.00 -11.69 -14.72
CA PHE A 155 7.23 -12.28 -14.18
C PHE A 155 7.64 -13.56 -14.92
N SER A 156 6.71 -14.34 -15.46
CA SER A 156 7.01 -15.57 -16.22
C SER A 156 7.33 -15.35 -17.70
N VAL A 157 7.13 -14.14 -18.23
CA VAL A 157 7.37 -13.83 -19.65
C VAL A 157 8.85 -13.96 -20.02
N PRO A 158 9.30 -14.85 -20.91
CA PRO A 158 10.73 -15.05 -21.19
C PRO A 158 11.45 -13.77 -21.64
N ALA A 159 12.76 -13.71 -21.43
CA ALA A 159 13.54 -12.56 -21.89
C ALA A 159 13.70 -12.63 -23.42
N SER A 160 12.87 -11.89 -24.16
CA SER A 160 12.95 -11.76 -25.62
C SER A 160 13.17 -10.30 -26.04
N PRO A 161 14.09 -10.01 -26.99
CA PRO A 161 14.24 -8.69 -27.59
C PRO A 161 12.98 -8.19 -28.31
N GLU A 162 12.10 -9.10 -28.73
CA GLU A 162 10.89 -8.77 -29.49
C GLU A 162 9.74 -8.33 -28.58
N GLN A 163 9.77 -8.72 -27.29
CA GLN A 163 8.72 -8.40 -26.33
C GLN A 163 9.04 -7.12 -25.57
N THR A 164 8.85 -6.00 -26.24
CA THR A 164 9.08 -4.66 -25.68
C THR A 164 7.79 -3.84 -25.59
N PHE A 165 7.77 -2.96 -24.60
CA PHE A 165 6.74 -1.95 -24.43
C PHE A 165 7.00 -0.85 -25.47
N THR A 166 6.09 -0.67 -26.41
CA THR A 166 6.27 0.26 -27.53
C THR A 166 5.77 1.65 -27.15
N PRO A 167 6.55 2.71 -27.39
CA PRO A 167 6.14 4.06 -27.01
C PRO A 167 4.94 4.53 -27.84
N LEU A 168 4.00 5.25 -27.22
CA LEU A 168 2.90 5.93 -27.92
C LEU A 168 3.43 7.04 -28.84
N ASP A 169 4.51 7.70 -28.42
CA ASP A 169 5.28 8.65 -29.22
C ASP A 169 6.76 8.23 -29.25
N PRO A 170 7.22 7.58 -30.35
CA PRO A 170 8.60 7.15 -30.53
C PRO A 170 9.63 8.29 -30.58
N HIS A 171 9.22 9.55 -30.80
CA HIS A 171 10.13 10.70 -30.77
C HIS A 171 10.46 11.15 -29.35
N LEU A 172 9.53 10.94 -28.41
CA LEU A 172 9.70 11.32 -27.00
C LEU A 172 10.26 10.17 -26.14
N HIS A 173 9.95 8.92 -26.49
CA HIS A 173 10.27 7.76 -25.68
C HIS A 173 10.89 6.64 -26.50
N LYS A 174 11.90 5.96 -25.92
CA LYS A 174 12.46 4.73 -26.48
C LYS A 174 11.66 3.50 -26.03
N PRO A 175 11.65 2.40 -26.80
CA PRO A 175 11.09 1.13 -26.37
C PRO A 175 11.60 0.72 -25.00
N LEU A 176 10.70 0.17 -24.18
CA LEU A 176 10.97 -0.19 -22.80
C LEU A 176 11.04 -1.71 -22.68
N THR A 177 12.13 -2.23 -22.09
CA THR A 177 12.28 -3.66 -21.82
C THR A 177 11.54 -4.05 -20.54
N LEU A 178 11.18 -5.33 -20.41
CA LEU A 178 10.55 -5.87 -19.20
C LEU A 178 11.43 -5.68 -17.93
N ALA A 179 12.75 -5.81 -18.07
CA ALA A 179 13.70 -5.51 -16.99
C ALA A 179 13.63 -4.05 -16.55
N SER A 180 13.65 -3.11 -17.49
CA SER A 180 13.54 -1.70 -17.14
C SER A 180 12.14 -1.34 -16.62
N PHE A 181 11.08 -2.02 -17.09
CA PHE A 181 9.74 -1.90 -16.53
C PHE A 181 9.74 -2.17 -15.03
N PHE A 182 10.17 -3.37 -14.60
CA PHE A 182 10.16 -3.77 -13.20
C PHE A 182 11.19 -3.06 -12.32
N GLN A 183 12.39 -2.80 -12.84
CA GLN A 183 13.47 -2.26 -12.01
C GLN A 183 13.37 -0.75 -11.82
N LYS A 184 12.87 -0.01 -12.84
CA LYS A 184 13.02 1.45 -12.91
C LYS A 184 11.76 2.22 -13.23
N LYS A 185 10.81 1.66 -14.00
CA LYS A 185 9.72 2.45 -14.60
C LYS A 185 8.36 2.23 -13.97
N LEU A 186 8.05 1.07 -13.40
CA LEU A 186 6.80 0.85 -12.68
C LEU A 186 6.82 1.65 -11.37
N ARG A 187 5.81 2.50 -11.19
CA ARG A 187 5.66 3.44 -10.07
C ARG A 187 4.33 3.32 -9.37
N TRP A 188 3.26 3.11 -10.13
CA TRP A 188 1.95 2.86 -9.55
C TRP A 188 1.08 1.96 -10.43
N MET A 189 0.10 1.33 -9.79
CA MET A 189 -1.01 0.61 -10.40
C MET A 189 -2.33 0.94 -9.67
N THR A 190 -3.46 0.97 -10.37
CA THR A 190 -4.80 1.19 -9.82
C THR A 190 -5.69 -0.05 -9.91
N LEU A 191 -6.35 -0.41 -8.81
CA LEU A 191 -7.38 -1.45 -8.74
C LEU A 191 -8.76 -0.83 -8.52
N GLY A 192 -9.81 -1.40 -9.11
CA GLY A 192 -11.15 -0.83 -9.00
C GLY A 192 -11.21 0.57 -9.63
N GLY A 193 -11.56 1.58 -8.84
CA GLY A 193 -11.51 2.99 -9.20
C GLY A 193 -10.20 3.42 -9.88
N GLN A 194 -10.32 4.13 -11.01
CA GLN A 194 -9.17 4.55 -11.81
C GLN A 194 -8.89 6.04 -11.61
N TYR A 195 -8.04 6.38 -10.64
CA TYR A 195 -7.70 7.77 -10.36
C TYR A 195 -7.01 8.45 -11.57
N ASP A 196 -7.54 9.60 -12.00
CA ASP A 196 -6.94 10.40 -13.06
C ASP A 196 -5.99 11.44 -12.44
N TRP A 197 -4.69 11.25 -12.65
CA TRP A 197 -3.64 12.15 -12.13
C TRP A 197 -3.66 13.55 -12.75
N THR A 198 -4.21 13.70 -13.96
CA THR A 198 -4.32 14.99 -14.67
C THR A 198 -5.50 15.77 -14.15
N ALA A 199 -6.67 15.14 -14.08
CA ALA A 199 -7.91 15.75 -13.58
C ALA A 199 -7.96 15.81 -12.03
N LYS A 200 -7.09 15.04 -11.35
CA LYS A 200 -7.08 14.82 -9.90
C LYS A 200 -8.44 14.38 -9.35
N ALA A 201 -9.12 13.52 -10.08
CA ALA A 201 -10.46 13.06 -9.75
C ALA A 201 -10.66 11.62 -10.21
N TYR A 202 -11.69 10.96 -9.66
CA TYR A 202 -12.19 9.71 -10.22
C TYR A 202 -13.11 10.02 -11.41
N PRO A 203 -12.92 9.35 -12.57
CA PRO A 203 -13.83 9.47 -13.71
C PRO A 203 -15.26 9.05 -13.33
N ALA A 204 -16.25 9.68 -13.96
CA ALA A 204 -17.66 9.33 -13.78
C ALA A 204 -18.07 7.99 -14.42
N ALA A 205 -17.22 7.45 -15.29
CA ALA A 205 -17.46 6.15 -15.92
C ALA A 205 -17.36 5.01 -14.87
N PRO A 206 -18.15 3.92 -15.02
CA PRO A 206 -18.07 2.78 -14.12
C PRO A 206 -16.63 2.25 -14.04
N PRO A 207 -16.07 2.07 -12.82
CA PRO A 207 -14.73 1.54 -12.69
C PRO A 207 -14.68 0.05 -13.07
N PRO A 208 -13.50 -0.47 -13.47
CA PRO A 208 -13.24 -1.91 -13.45
C PRO A 208 -13.62 -2.53 -12.09
N PRO A 209 -14.01 -3.81 -12.05
CA PRO A 209 -14.24 -4.50 -10.80
C PRO A 209 -12.99 -4.48 -9.91
N PHE A 210 -13.18 -4.25 -8.61
CA PHE A 210 -12.13 -4.48 -7.61
C PHE A 210 -11.94 -6.00 -7.43
N PRO A 211 -10.69 -6.51 -7.33
CA PRO A 211 -10.48 -7.95 -7.15
C PRO A 211 -11.18 -8.48 -5.89
N ALA A 212 -12.15 -9.38 -6.08
CA ALA A 212 -13.11 -9.76 -5.04
C ALA A 212 -12.47 -10.43 -3.81
N ASP A 213 -11.40 -11.18 -4.01
CA ASP A 213 -10.66 -11.86 -2.96
C ASP A 213 -9.87 -10.88 -2.07
N ILE A 214 -9.28 -9.84 -2.68
CA ILE A 214 -8.63 -8.74 -1.95
C ILE A 214 -9.69 -7.86 -1.29
N ALA A 215 -10.83 -7.61 -1.95
CA ALA A 215 -11.93 -6.87 -1.36
C ALA A 215 -12.48 -7.55 -0.10
N ALA A 216 -12.63 -8.89 -0.10
CA ALA A 216 -13.08 -9.65 1.06
C ALA A 216 -12.11 -9.48 2.25
N LEU A 217 -10.80 -9.72 2.04
CA LEU A 217 -9.77 -9.52 3.06
C LEU A 217 -9.83 -8.10 3.65
N LEU A 218 -9.92 -7.07 2.79
CA LEU A 218 -9.93 -5.68 3.23
C LEU A 218 -11.21 -5.31 3.99
N THR A 219 -12.35 -5.85 3.58
CA THR A 219 -13.65 -5.60 4.23
C THR A 219 -13.66 -6.19 5.63
N ASP A 220 -13.11 -7.40 5.80
CA ASP A 220 -13.04 -8.04 7.11
C ASP A 220 -12.07 -7.30 8.07
N LEU A 221 -10.96 -6.77 7.55
CA LEU A 221 -9.99 -6.01 8.34
C LEU A 221 -10.45 -4.57 8.68
N PHE A 222 -11.19 -3.95 7.76
CA PHE A 222 -11.59 -2.53 7.82
C PHE A 222 -13.06 -2.34 7.41
N PRO A 223 -14.02 -2.84 8.20
CA PRO A 223 -15.43 -2.91 7.82
C PRO A 223 -16.09 -1.54 7.60
N GLU A 224 -15.51 -0.46 8.12
CA GLU A 224 -16.03 0.90 7.94
C GLU A 224 -15.65 1.54 6.60
N THR A 225 -14.78 0.90 5.80
CA THR A 225 -14.33 1.40 4.49
C THR A 225 -14.49 0.33 3.41
N LYS A 226 -15.38 0.58 2.44
CA LYS A 226 -15.54 -0.33 1.29
C LYS A 226 -14.35 -0.21 0.34
N PRO A 227 -13.74 -1.33 -0.09
CA PRO A 227 -12.65 -1.33 -1.06
C PRO A 227 -13.19 -1.11 -2.49
N GLU A 228 -13.38 0.15 -2.88
CA GLU A 228 -13.87 0.52 -4.22
C GLU A 228 -12.73 0.92 -5.15
N SER A 229 -11.65 1.46 -4.60
CA SER A 229 -10.46 1.91 -5.31
C SER A 229 -9.22 1.57 -4.51
N ALA A 230 -8.14 1.18 -5.17
CA ALA A 230 -6.84 1.14 -4.55
C ALA A 230 -5.72 1.63 -5.47
N ILE A 231 -4.74 2.32 -4.88
CA ILE A 231 -3.50 2.70 -5.54
C ILE A 231 -2.37 1.89 -4.91
N LEU A 232 -1.76 1.02 -5.71
CA LEU A 232 -0.50 0.39 -5.38
C LEU A 232 0.63 1.30 -5.81
N ASN A 233 1.49 1.67 -4.86
CA ASN A 233 2.70 2.44 -5.14
C ASN A 233 3.94 1.55 -4.99
N PHE A 234 4.88 1.70 -5.93
CA PHE A 234 6.12 0.95 -6.00
C PHE A 234 7.30 1.88 -5.74
N TYR A 235 8.07 1.56 -4.70
CA TYR A 235 9.23 2.34 -4.30
C TYR A 235 10.49 1.48 -4.24
N ALA A 236 11.62 2.10 -4.53
CA ALA A 236 12.95 1.62 -4.22
C ALA A 236 13.68 2.65 -3.33
N PRO A 237 14.81 2.30 -2.69
CA PRO A 237 15.67 3.28 -2.04
C PRO A 237 15.99 4.46 -2.96
N GLY A 238 15.76 5.68 -2.45
CA GLY A 238 15.89 6.93 -3.19
C GLY A 238 14.59 7.45 -3.82
N ASP A 239 13.57 6.59 -4.00
CA ASP A 239 12.23 7.04 -4.35
C ASP A 239 11.58 7.73 -3.12
N THR A 240 10.73 8.72 -3.39
CA THR A 240 10.02 9.49 -2.34
C THR A 240 8.60 9.79 -2.79
N LEU A 241 7.68 9.97 -1.83
CA LEU A 241 6.36 10.53 -2.07
C LEU A 241 6.30 11.91 -1.41
N SER A 242 6.02 12.95 -2.21
CA SER A 242 5.94 14.32 -1.71
C SER A 242 4.76 14.52 -0.76
N MET A 243 4.84 15.54 0.08
CA MET A 243 3.72 15.95 0.94
C MET A 243 2.48 16.29 0.10
N HIS A 244 1.37 15.63 0.40
CA HIS A 244 0.07 15.81 -0.27
C HIS A 244 -1.08 15.50 0.70
N ARG A 245 -2.31 15.70 0.22
CA ARG A 245 -3.56 15.24 0.87
C ARG A 245 -4.35 14.43 -0.14
N ASP A 246 -5.14 13.49 0.37
CA ASP A 246 -6.07 12.69 -0.42
C ASP A 246 -7.48 13.26 -0.29
N VAL A 247 -7.95 13.96 -1.31
CA VAL A 247 -9.23 14.72 -1.29
C VAL A 247 -10.08 14.47 -2.53
N ALA A 248 -9.76 13.43 -3.30
CA ALA A 248 -10.42 13.14 -4.57
C ALA A 248 -11.72 12.32 -4.41
N GLU A 249 -11.85 11.62 -3.29
CA GLU A 249 -13.04 10.86 -2.94
C GLU A 249 -14.19 11.80 -2.56
N SER A 250 -15.43 11.42 -2.91
CA SER A 250 -16.62 12.21 -2.59
C SER A 250 -17.17 11.95 -1.18
N CYS A 251 -16.65 10.93 -0.48
CA CYS A 251 -17.07 10.52 0.85
C CYS A 251 -16.01 10.80 1.92
N GLY A 252 -16.44 10.89 3.18
CA GLY A 252 -15.57 11.08 4.35
C GLY A 252 -14.99 9.78 4.95
N LYS A 253 -15.09 8.66 4.25
CA LYS A 253 -14.68 7.33 4.75
C LYS A 253 -13.16 7.22 4.89
N GLY A 254 -12.74 6.28 5.72
CA GLY A 254 -11.33 6.10 6.06
C GLY A 254 -10.46 5.71 4.86
N LEU A 255 -9.16 5.93 5.01
CA LEU A 255 -8.15 5.50 4.04
C LEU A 255 -7.24 4.47 4.69
N VAL A 256 -7.18 3.28 4.10
CA VAL A 256 -6.35 2.17 4.58
C VAL A 256 -5.05 2.13 3.77
N SER A 257 -3.91 2.05 4.43
CA SER A 257 -2.60 1.95 3.79
C SER A 257 -1.82 0.77 4.34
N ILE A 258 -1.57 -0.24 3.51
CA ILE A 258 -0.84 -1.46 3.89
C ILE A 258 0.59 -1.41 3.30
N SER A 259 1.57 -1.84 4.08
CA SER A 259 3.00 -1.79 3.73
C SER A 259 3.59 -3.18 3.54
N LEU A 260 4.35 -3.38 2.45
CA LEU A 260 5.02 -4.65 2.14
C LEU A 260 6.47 -4.36 1.70
N GLY A 261 7.44 -5.17 2.14
CA GLY A 261 8.86 -5.06 1.77
C GLY A 261 9.69 -4.16 2.68
N CYS A 262 10.60 -3.38 2.08
CA CYS A 262 11.45 -2.43 2.81
C CYS A 262 10.65 -1.40 3.62
N ASP A 263 11.26 -0.91 4.70
CA ASP A 263 10.61 0.02 5.62
C ASP A 263 10.46 1.38 4.92
N GLY A 264 9.36 2.06 5.20
CA GLY A 264 9.16 3.45 4.81
C GLY A 264 9.16 4.37 6.02
N ILE A 265 9.83 5.52 5.91
CA ILE A 265 9.60 6.63 6.81
C ILE A 265 8.39 7.39 6.30
N PHE A 266 7.34 7.44 7.09
CA PHE A 266 6.10 8.14 6.82
C PHE A 266 6.02 9.38 7.70
N VAL A 267 5.71 10.52 7.10
CA VAL A 267 5.49 11.78 7.81
C VAL A 267 4.04 12.17 7.61
N ILE A 268 3.38 12.56 8.68
CA ILE A 268 2.01 13.05 8.67
C ILE A 268 1.89 14.26 9.58
N GLY A 269 1.07 15.22 9.19
CA GLY A 269 0.81 16.39 10.00
C GLY A 269 -0.52 17.05 9.74
N VAL A 270 -1.03 17.72 10.77
CA VAL A 270 -2.26 18.49 10.76
C VAL A 270 -1.98 19.90 11.27
N GLU A 271 -2.79 20.85 10.82
CA GLU A 271 -2.77 22.20 11.38
C GLU A 271 -3.42 22.18 12.78
N GLY A 272 -2.86 22.96 13.71
CA GLY A 272 -3.37 23.11 15.07
C GLY A 272 -4.60 24.02 15.14
N LYS A 273 -5.11 24.20 16.37
CA LYS A 273 -6.24 25.12 16.61
C LYS A 273 -5.79 26.58 16.55
N ALA A 274 -4.56 26.87 16.96
CA ALA A 274 -3.97 28.19 16.83
C ALA A 274 -3.39 28.41 15.43
N LYS A 275 -3.51 29.64 14.91
CA LYS A 275 -2.98 30.00 13.59
C LYS A 275 -1.47 29.78 13.54
N GLY A 276 -1.02 28.92 12.63
CA GLY A 276 0.40 28.61 12.42
C GLY A 276 0.94 27.47 13.30
N GLU A 277 0.14 26.93 14.21
CA GLU A 277 0.48 25.71 14.93
C GLU A 277 0.37 24.51 13.99
N CYS A 278 1.31 23.57 14.06
CA CYS A 278 1.28 22.32 13.31
C CYS A 278 1.70 21.18 14.23
N ARG A 279 0.95 20.09 14.19
CA ARG A 279 1.29 18.83 14.85
C ARG A 279 1.80 17.87 13.78
N THR A 280 2.92 17.21 14.05
CA THR A 280 3.54 16.27 13.09
C THR A 280 4.00 15.02 13.78
N VAL A 281 3.79 13.89 13.13
CA VAL A 281 4.26 12.58 13.59
C VAL A 281 5.06 11.94 12.47
N VAL A 282 6.14 11.28 12.87
CA VAL A 282 7.02 10.53 11.98
C VAL A 282 6.92 9.08 12.40
N VAL A 283 6.55 8.20 11.47
CA VAL A 283 6.33 6.78 11.73
C VAL A 283 7.24 5.96 10.84
N ARG A 284 7.88 4.93 11.38
CA ARG A 284 8.50 3.89 10.58
C ARG A 284 7.47 2.80 10.31
N LEU A 285 7.20 2.55 9.04
CA LEU A 285 6.28 1.50 8.60
C LEU A 285 7.07 0.32 8.04
N ARG A 286 6.94 -0.83 8.69
CA ARG A 286 7.56 -2.10 8.32
C ARG A 286 6.63 -2.94 7.44
N SER A 287 7.15 -4.03 6.89
CA SER A 287 6.34 -5.00 6.15
C SER A 287 5.27 -5.62 7.05
N GLY A 288 4.02 -5.65 6.57
CA GLY A 288 2.86 -6.14 7.31
C GLY A 288 2.15 -5.07 8.13
N ASP A 289 2.73 -3.87 8.30
CA ASP A 289 2.07 -2.78 9.00
C ASP A 289 0.94 -2.16 8.17
N ALA A 290 -0.14 -1.78 8.85
CA ALA A 290 -1.20 -0.97 8.29
C ALA A 290 -1.37 0.37 9.01
N VAL A 291 -1.73 1.40 8.25
CA VAL A 291 -2.17 2.71 8.73
C VAL A 291 -3.61 2.91 8.29
N TYR A 292 -4.48 3.29 9.21
CA TYR A 292 -5.86 3.64 8.90
C TYR A 292 -6.12 5.09 9.29
N MET A 293 -6.33 5.94 8.29
CA MET A 293 -6.55 7.37 8.45
C MET A 293 -8.05 7.67 8.42
N ILE A 294 -8.62 7.97 9.59
CA ILE A 294 -10.02 8.35 9.78
C ILE A 294 -10.14 9.71 10.45
N GLY A 295 -11.34 10.30 10.42
CA GLY A 295 -11.63 11.56 11.10
C GLY A 295 -10.70 12.69 10.64
N GLU A 296 -10.01 13.34 11.58
CA GLU A 296 -9.08 14.44 11.30
C GLU A 296 -7.90 13.99 10.42
N SER A 297 -7.32 12.82 10.72
CA SER A 297 -6.18 12.29 9.97
C SER A 297 -6.50 11.96 8.50
N ARG A 298 -7.77 11.72 8.15
CA ARG A 298 -8.21 11.39 6.79
C ARG A 298 -7.79 12.44 5.76
N PHE A 299 -7.69 13.70 6.20
CA PHE A 299 -7.34 14.84 5.35
C PHE A 299 -6.00 15.48 5.76
N ALA A 300 -5.19 14.77 6.54
CA ALA A 300 -3.88 15.26 6.97
C ALA A 300 -2.89 15.34 5.82
N TRP A 301 -1.94 16.28 5.93
CA TRP A 301 -0.78 16.31 5.05
C TRP A 301 0.10 15.10 5.33
N HIS A 302 0.49 14.37 4.30
CA HIS A 302 1.35 13.22 4.50
C HIS A 302 2.21 12.90 3.28
N GLY A 303 3.22 12.06 3.48
CA GLY A 303 4.16 11.66 2.45
C GLY A 303 5.27 10.75 2.99
N VAL A 304 6.07 10.24 2.08
CA VAL A 304 7.11 9.24 2.36
C VAL A 304 8.46 9.83 1.97
N PRO A 305 9.19 10.47 2.90
CA PRO A 305 10.48 11.07 2.60
C PRO A 305 11.59 10.08 2.27
N GLN A 306 11.51 8.82 2.74
CA GLN A 306 12.59 7.86 2.58
C GLN A 306 12.13 6.41 2.65
N ILE A 307 12.72 5.57 1.79
CA ILE A 307 12.67 4.10 1.89
C ILE A 307 13.99 3.62 2.50
N VAL A 308 13.93 2.78 3.53
CA VAL A 308 15.10 2.29 4.25
C VAL A 308 15.68 1.07 3.53
N ALA A 309 16.85 1.22 2.93
CA ALA A 309 17.49 0.15 2.18
C ALA A 309 17.93 -1.02 3.06
N GLY A 310 17.65 -2.25 2.60
CA GLY A 310 18.12 -3.49 3.22
C GLY A 310 17.29 -3.99 4.40
N THR A 311 16.04 -3.53 4.56
CA THR A 311 15.14 -3.96 5.64
C THR A 311 13.97 -4.82 5.16
N CYS A 312 13.94 -5.22 3.88
CA CYS A 312 12.95 -6.19 3.40
C CYS A 312 13.06 -7.47 4.24
N PRO A 313 11.94 -8.01 4.77
CA PRO A 313 12.00 -9.21 5.61
C PRO A 313 12.47 -10.42 4.81
N GLU A 314 13.12 -11.36 5.50
CA GLU A 314 13.77 -12.51 4.86
C GLU A 314 12.81 -13.37 4.03
N PHE A 315 11.58 -13.60 4.52
CA PHE A 315 10.57 -14.39 3.82
C PHE A 315 10.06 -13.74 2.52
N LEU A 316 10.22 -12.43 2.36
CA LEU A 316 9.92 -11.73 1.10
C LEU A 316 11.15 -11.50 0.24
N ARG A 317 12.36 -11.65 0.81
CA ARG A 317 13.60 -11.18 0.17
C ARG A 317 13.73 -11.72 -1.24
N ASP A 318 13.48 -13.00 -1.44
CA ASP A 318 13.69 -13.69 -2.72
C ASP A 318 12.51 -13.62 -3.68
N TRP A 319 11.34 -13.14 -3.21
CA TRP A 319 10.15 -12.96 -4.04
C TRP A 319 10.47 -12.12 -5.29
N PRO A 320 9.96 -12.51 -6.48
CA PRO A 320 8.97 -13.55 -6.75
C PRO A 320 9.51 -14.98 -6.87
N ALA A 321 10.82 -15.19 -6.82
CA ALA A 321 11.36 -16.55 -6.85
C ALA A 321 11.11 -17.25 -5.50
N GLY A 322 10.92 -18.56 -5.52
CA GLY A 322 10.65 -19.39 -4.35
C GLY A 322 9.31 -19.12 -3.67
N SER A 323 8.43 -18.30 -4.25
CA SER A 323 7.08 -18.04 -3.70
C SER A 323 6.12 -19.21 -3.93
N ARG A 324 6.40 -20.03 -4.96
CA ARG A 324 5.68 -21.26 -5.29
C ARG A 324 6.07 -22.41 -4.35
N GLU A 325 5.09 -23.23 -4.00
CA GLU A 325 5.32 -24.41 -3.17
C GLU A 325 6.07 -25.51 -3.95
N LYS A 326 6.85 -26.32 -3.22
CA LYS A 326 7.37 -27.59 -3.73
C LYS A 326 6.20 -28.55 -3.96
N GLY A 327 5.69 -28.61 -5.20
CA GLY A 327 4.62 -29.54 -5.56
C GLY A 327 3.51 -28.95 -6.44
N GLU A 328 3.51 -27.65 -6.74
CA GLU A 328 2.68 -27.15 -7.83
C GLU A 328 3.18 -27.75 -9.15
N GLU A 329 2.41 -28.71 -9.70
CA GLU A 329 2.72 -29.35 -10.96
C GLU A 329 2.91 -28.28 -12.05
N VAL A 330 4.11 -28.21 -12.60
CA VAL A 330 4.35 -27.55 -13.87
C VAL A 330 3.66 -28.43 -14.89
N GLN A 331 2.61 -27.92 -15.55
CA GLN A 331 2.08 -28.56 -16.75
C GLN A 331 3.26 -28.75 -17.69
N ALA A 332 3.66 -30.01 -17.91
CA ALA A 332 4.72 -30.33 -18.83
C ALA A 332 4.36 -29.74 -20.19
N ASP A 333 5.30 -29.04 -20.81
CA ASP A 333 5.22 -28.78 -22.25
C ASP A 333 5.01 -30.13 -22.98
N GLU A 334 4.34 -30.12 -24.14
CA GLU A 334 3.95 -31.32 -24.92
C GLU A 334 5.12 -32.31 -25.18
N ASP A 335 6.36 -31.84 -25.03
CA ASP A 335 7.60 -32.58 -25.26
C ASP A 335 8.19 -33.27 -23.99
N GLY A 336 7.55 -33.19 -22.83
CA GLY A 336 7.90 -34.00 -21.65
C GLY A 336 9.26 -33.71 -21.01
N THR A 337 9.85 -32.53 -21.21
CA THR A 337 11.17 -32.14 -20.68
C THR A 337 11.12 -31.24 -19.43
N GLY A 338 9.93 -31.00 -18.86
CA GLY A 338 9.72 -30.06 -17.76
C GLY A 338 10.06 -30.60 -16.36
N GLY A 339 11.34 -30.80 -16.05
CA GLY A 339 11.81 -30.72 -14.66
C GLY A 339 11.81 -29.25 -14.24
N GLY A 340 10.60 -28.71 -14.01
CA GLY A 340 10.32 -27.28 -14.13
C GLY A 340 11.08 -26.40 -13.14
N GLU A 341 12.03 -25.62 -13.64
CA GLU A 341 12.62 -24.50 -12.93
C GLU A 341 11.52 -23.49 -12.54
N ASP A 342 11.70 -22.79 -11.42
CA ASP A 342 10.80 -21.72 -11.02
C ASP A 342 10.71 -20.66 -12.15
N PRO A 343 9.52 -20.41 -12.73
CA PRO A 343 9.37 -19.47 -13.85
C PRO A 343 9.75 -18.02 -13.47
N TYR A 344 9.90 -17.75 -12.18
CA TYR A 344 10.25 -16.44 -11.65
C TYR A 344 11.73 -16.33 -11.24
N GLU A 345 12.53 -17.38 -11.41
CA GLU A 345 13.92 -17.47 -10.92
C GLU A 345 14.79 -16.28 -11.35
N ARG A 346 14.63 -15.82 -12.60
CA ARG A 346 15.38 -14.67 -13.15
C ARG A 346 15.14 -13.35 -12.39
N TRP A 347 14.06 -13.28 -11.61
CA TRP A 347 13.68 -12.12 -10.79
C TRP A 347 13.95 -12.35 -9.31
N ARG A 348 14.64 -13.42 -8.94
CA ARG A 348 15.04 -13.67 -7.56
C ARG A 348 15.60 -12.39 -6.94
N SER A 349 15.12 -12.11 -5.74
CA SER A 349 15.50 -10.94 -4.98
C SER A 349 15.01 -9.59 -5.52
N TRP A 350 14.02 -9.57 -6.42
CA TRP A 350 13.41 -8.32 -6.87
C TRP A 350 12.81 -7.54 -5.69
N MET A 351 12.11 -8.22 -4.77
CA MET A 351 11.48 -7.58 -3.62
C MET A 351 12.48 -7.08 -2.57
N ALA A 352 13.70 -7.65 -2.50
CA ALA A 352 14.72 -7.31 -1.51
C ALA A 352 15.04 -5.80 -1.43
N GLY A 353 14.92 -5.09 -2.56
CA GLY A 353 15.15 -3.65 -2.66
C GLY A 353 13.88 -2.84 -2.93
N LYS A 354 12.69 -3.40 -2.65
CA LYS A 354 11.40 -2.77 -2.96
C LYS A 354 10.55 -2.59 -1.73
N ARG A 355 9.74 -1.53 -1.78
CA ARG A 355 8.60 -1.32 -0.91
C ARG A 355 7.36 -1.18 -1.77
N ILE A 356 6.31 -1.89 -1.42
CA ILE A 356 4.99 -1.78 -2.04
C ILE A 356 4.03 -1.22 -1.00
N ASN A 357 3.16 -0.32 -1.43
CA ASN A 357 2.14 0.28 -0.59
C ASN A 357 0.78 0.18 -1.25
N LEU A 358 -0.16 -0.52 -0.61
CA LEU A 358 -1.54 -0.63 -1.07
C LEU A 358 -2.40 0.40 -0.32
N ASN A 359 -2.87 1.44 -1.01
CA ASN A 359 -3.77 2.45 -0.44
C ASN A 359 -5.19 2.22 -0.92
N VAL A 360 -6.10 1.86 -0.03
CA VAL A 360 -7.49 1.49 -0.33
C VAL A 360 -8.41 2.62 0.12
N ARG A 361 -9.37 2.96 -0.74
CA ARG A 361 -10.33 4.04 -0.56
C ARG A 361 -11.72 3.57 -0.96
N GLN A 362 -12.71 4.11 -0.26
CA GLN A 362 -14.08 4.20 -0.73
C GLN A 362 -14.23 5.53 -1.48
N MET A 363 -14.84 5.51 -2.67
CA MET A 363 -14.97 6.70 -3.53
C MET A 363 -16.30 7.42 -3.31
N PHE A 364 -17.37 6.67 -3.03
CA PHE A 364 -18.75 7.14 -2.95
C PHE A 364 -19.38 6.78 -1.59
N GLU A 365 -20.38 7.53 -1.11
CA GLU A 365 -21.03 7.29 0.20
C GLU A 365 -21.72 5.92 0.33
#